data_AF-A0A135VJX8-F1
#
_entry.id   AF-A0A135VJX8-F1
#
_cell.length_a   1.000
_cell.length_b   1.000
_cell.length_c   1.000
_cell.angle_alpha   90.00
_cell.angle_beta   90.00
_cell.angle_gamma   90.00
#
_symmetry.space_group_name_H-M   'P 1'
#
loop_
_entity.id
_entity.type
_entity.pdbx_description
1 polymer ?
#
loop_
_entity_poly.entity_id
_entity_poly.type
_entity_poly.pdbx_seq_one_letter_code
_entity_poly.pdbx_strand_id
1 'polypeptide(L)'
;MENELLLEAKALYKDRIRIALSAFIILFSIAFFIYYTTGIAGLGTIPRGLPGVSQGLEVVAAFNNVGLLVAVALMVLVFRFWSWAFLPGPASLFTTSVLRGILGPNVIIKQFIGKRFEVTLDTGQIFNVNCHIQEKGTDDWFSYRLVSSKLQNGDLKNVALRHGFSFKNDRFIASISNDELHHRTLLMAKALMIAGGYV
;
A
#
# COMPACT_ATOMS: atom_id res chain seq x y z
N MET A 1 -19.09 -16.08 -8.35
CA MET A 1 -18.85 -14.76 -8.95
C MET A 1 -17.80 -13.96 -8.16
N GLU A 2 -17.89 -13.81 -6.83
CA GLU A 2 -16.86 -13.10 -6.02
C GLU A 2 -15.45 -13.70 -6.13
N ASN A 3 -15.33 -15.04 -6.16
CA ASN A 3 -14.04 -15.71 -6.31
C ASN A 3 -13.35 -15.43 -7.65
N GLU A 4 -14.08 -15.24 -8.74
CA GLU A 4 -13.49 -14.99 -10.07
C GLU A 4 -12.90 -13.58 -10.14
N LEU A 5 -13.61 -12.58 -9.62
CA LEU A 5 -13.12 -11.19 -9.57
C LEU A 5 -11.89 -11.05 -8.66
N LEU A 6 -11.83 -11.80 -7.55
CA LEU A 6 -10.65 -11.85 -6.69
C LEU A 6 -9.46 -12.51 -7.37
N LEU A 7 -9.69 -13.60 -8.12
CA LEU A 7 -8.65 -14.28 -8.90
C LEU A 7 -8.15 -13.40 -10.06
N GLU A 8 -9.03 -12.67 -10.73
CA GLU A 8 -8.69 -11.75 -11.79
C GLU A 8 -7.90 -10.55 -11.26
N ALA A 9 -8.33 -9.95 -10.14
CA ALA A 9 -7.58 -8.92 -9.44
C ALA A 9 -6.19 -9.42 -9.01
N LYS A 10 -6.08 -10.69 -8.57
CA LYS A 10 -4.83 -11.36 -8.21
C LYS A 10 -3.90 -11.54 -9.41
N ALA A 11 -4.44 -11.94 -10.57
CA ALA A 11 -3.66 -12.07 -11.81
C ALA A 11 -3.14 -10.69 -12.28
N LEU A 12 -4.01 -9.69 -12.34
CA LEU A 12 -3.65 -8.31 -12.69
C LEU A 12 -2.57 -7.72 -11.77
N TYR A 13 -2.60 -8.06 -10.47
CA TYR A 13 -1.60 -7.58 -9.51
C TYR A 13 -0.21 -8.17 -9.79
N LYS A 14 -0.14 -9.48 -10.01
CA LYS A 14 1.11 -10.20 -10.31
C LYS A 14 1.73 -9.71 -11.62
N ASP A 15 0.90 -9.43 -12.62
CA ASP A 15 1.38 -8.97 -13.93
C ASP A 15 1.85 -7.52 -13.89
N ARG A 16 1.20 -6.63 -13.15
CA ARG A 16 1.70 -5.24 -12.97
C ARG A 16 3.05 -5.18 -12.25
N ILE A 17 3.26 -6.04 -11.25
CA ILE A 17 4.58 -6.15 -10.59
C ILE A 17 5.64 -6.64 -11.58
N ARG A 18 5.32 -7.64 -12.41
CA ARG A 18 6.24 -8.14 -13.45
C ARG A 18 6.57 -7.06 -14.47
N ILE A 19 5.58 -6.30 -14.95
CA ILE A 19 5.80 -5.20 -15.90
C ILE A 19 6.70 -4.13 -15.28
N ALA A 20 6.46 -3.73 -14.03
CA ALA A 20 7.30 -2.78 -13.32
C ALA A 20 8.74 -3.29 -13.14
N LEU A 21 8.90 -4.58 -12.79
CA LEU A 21 10.21 -5.23 -12.66
C LEU A 21 10.93 -5.33 -14.02
N SER A 22 10.23 -5.63 -15.11
CA SER A 22 10.80 -5.67 -16.45
C SER A 22 11.26 -4.29 -16.91
N ALA A 23 10.45 -3.24 -16.71
CA ALA A 23 10.84 -1.86 -17.00
C ALA A 23 12.06 -1.43 -16.17
N PHE A 24 12.14 -1.87 -14.92
CA PHE A 24 13.27 -1.65 -14.03
C PHE A 24 14.56 -2.31 -14.53
N ILE A 25 14.48 -3.56 -15.00
CA ILE A 25 15.62 -4.27 -15.60
C ILE A 25 16.11 -3.56 -16.87
N ILE A 26 15.19 -3.05 -17.70
CA ILE A 26 15.53 -2.31 -18.93
C ILE A 26 16.24 -1.00 -18.58
N LEU A 27 15.69 -0.20 -17.66
CA LEU A 27 16.32 1.05 -17.21
C LEU A 27 17.70 0.81 -16.58
N PHE A 28 17.82 -0.24 -15.76
CA PHE A 28 19.09 -0.64 -15.20
C PHE A 28 20.11 -0.99 -16.29
N SER A 29 19.68 -1.78 -17.28
CA SER A 29 20.55 -2.19 -18.39
C SER A 29 21.01 -1.00 -19.23
N ILE A 30 20.13 -0.01 -19.46
CA ILE A 30 20.49 1.24 -20.16
C ILE A 30 21.48 2.07 -19.33
N ALA A 31 21.21 2.26 -18.03
CA ALA A 31 22.10 3.00 -17.14
C ALA A 31 23.49 2.34 -17.03
N PHE A 32 23.51 1.01 -16.93
CA PHE A 32 24.73 0.20 -16.91
C PHE A 32 25.48 0.28 -18.25
N PHE A 33 24.77 0.22 -19.38
CA PHE A 33 25.36 0.39 -20.70
C PHE A 33 26.03 1.75 -20.85
N ILE A 34 25.34 2.84 -20.45
CA ILE A 34 25.90 4.20 -20.48
C ILE A 34 27.14 4.29 -19.59
N TYR A 35 27.12 3.69 -18.39
CA TYR A 35 28.26 3.68 -17.47
C TYR A 35 29.51 3.03 -18.09
N TYR A 36 29.37 1.89 -18.78
CA TYR A 36 30.51 1.16 -19.37
C TYR A 36 30.95 1.70 -20.73
N THR A 37 30.05 2.29 -21.52
CA THR A 37 30.37 2.76 -22.88
C THR A 37 30.91 4.18 -22.95
N THR A 38 30.58 5.05 -21.99
CA THR A 38 31.04 6.45 -22.01
C THR A 38 32.48 6.64 -21.56
N GLY A 39 33.18 5.57 -21.17
CA GLY A 39 34.46 5.68 -20.46
C GLY A 39 34.27 6.33 -19.09
N ILE A 40 35.22 6.14 -18.18
CA ILE A 40 35.13 6.80 -16.87
C ILE A 40 35.43 8.29 -17.08
N ALA A 41 34.38 9.09 -17.26
CA ALA A 41 34.47 10.53 -17.39
C ALA A 41 35.16 11.11 -16.14
N GLY A 42 36.37 11.65 -16.32
CA GLY A 42 37.17 12.23 -15.25
C GLY A 42 38.47 11.51 -14.93
N LEU A 43 38.74 10.33 -15.51
CA LEU A 43 40.09 9.76 -15.50
C LEU A 43 40.94 10.51 -16.53
N GLY A 44 41.52 11.63 -16.10
CA GLY A 44 42.69 12.17 -16.79
C GLY A 44 43.73 11.06 -16.91
N THR A 45 44.52 11.08 -17.98
CA THR A 45 45.64 10.14 -18.17
C THR A 45 46.45 10.04 -16.88
N ILE A 46 46.27 8.94 -16.15
CA ILE A 46 46.86 8.74 -14.82
C ILE A 46 48.37 8.87 -14.99
N PRO A 47 49.06 9.80 -14.29
CA PRO A 47 50.51 9.85 -14.30
C PRO A 47 51.02 8.50 -13.77
N ARG A 48 51.83 7.80 -14.56
CA ARG A 48 52.50 6.56 -14.14
C ARG A 48 53.39 6.88 -12.94
N GLY A 49 52.92 6.60 -11.71
CA GLY A 49 53.68 6.87 -10.48
C GLY A 49 52.89 6.96 -9.17
N LEU A 50 51.56 7.01 -9.19
CA LEU A 50 50.76 7.04 -7.96
C LEU A 50 50.62 5.64 -7.30
N PRO A 51 50.67 5.54 -5.95
CA PRO A 51 50.50 4.27 -5.25
C PRO A 51 49.11 3.66 -5.52
N GLY A 52 49.03 2.33 -5.68
CA GLY A 52 47.81 1.65 -6.13
C GLY A 52 46.55 1.89 -5.28
N VAL A 53 46.71 2.27 -4.01
CA VAL A 53 45.59 2.63 -3.12
C VAL A 53 44.94 3.96 -3.52
N SER A 54 45.71 4.97 -3.94
CA SER A 54 45.16 6.26 -4.38
C SER A 54 44.50 6.15 -5.75
N GLN A 55 45.04 5.32 -6.64
CA GLN A 55 44.39 5.00 -7.93
C GLN A 55 43.09 4.22 -7.73
N GLY A 56 43.04 3.28 -6.78
CA GLY A 56 41.81 2.59 -6.41
C GLY A 56 40.74 3.54 -5.88
N LEU A 57 41.13 4.52 -5.06
CA LEU A 57 40.23 5.56 -4.54
C LEU A 57 39.70 6.50 -5.64
N GLU A 58 40.53 6.91 -6.61
CA GLU A 58 40.09 7.74 -7.74
C GLU A 58 39.07 7.01 -8.64
N VAL A 59 39.30 5.71 -8.91
CA VAL A 59 38.36 4.89 -9.68
C VAL A 59 37.03 4.73 -8.94
N VAL A 60 37.06 4.53 -7.61
CA VAL A 60 35.86 4.42 -6.78
C VAL A 60 35.13 5.75 -6.63
N ALA A 61 35.85 6.87 -6.52
CA ALA A 61 35.30 8.22 -6.38
C ALA A 61 34.94 8.90 -7.70
N ALA A 62 35.23 8.27 -8.84
CA ALA A 62 34.91 8.81 -10.15
C ALA A 62 33.41 9.14 -10.27
N PHE A 63 33.10 10.23 -10.99
CA PHE A 63 31.75 10.78 -11.14
C PHE A 63 30.72 9.74 -11.58
N ASN A 64 31.15 8.74 -12.35
CA ASN A 64 30.33 7.63 -12.81
C ASN A 64 29.86 6.70 -11.67
N ASN A 65 30.67 6.43 -10.64
CA ASN A 65 30.29 5.55 -9.53
C ASN A 65 29.29 6.20 -8.58
N VAL A 66 29.45 7.51 -8.34
CA VAL A 66 28.46 8.32 -7.61
C VAL A 66 27.16 8.39 -8.40
N GLY A 67 27.23 8.60 -9.73
CA GLY A 67 26.07 8.56 -10.62
C GLY A 67 25.34 7.21 -10.62
N LEU A 68 26.07 6.09 -10.59
CA LEU A 68 25.51 4.75 -10.49
C LEU A 68 24.74 4.56 -9.17
N LEU A 69 25.33 4.95 -8.04
CA LEU A 69 24.68 4.86 -6.73
C LEU A 69 23.41 5.72 -6.68
N VAL A 70 23.46 6.94 -7.23
CA VAL A 70 22.28 7.82 -7.33
C VAL A 70 21.23 7.22 -8.26
N ALA A 71 21.62 6.62 -9.38
CA ALA A 71 20.69 5.97 -10.30
C ALA A 71 20.01 4.76 -9.65
N VAL A 72 20.76 3.90 -8.95
CA VAL A 72 20.22 2.76 -8.20
C VAL A 72 19.27 3.23 -7.09
N ALA A 73 19.65 4.27 -6.34
CA ALA A 73 18.79 4.85 -5.31
C ALA A 73 17.49 5.42 -5.89
N LEU A 74 17.56 6.19 -6.98
CA LEU A 74 16.39 6.69 -7.72
C LEU A 74 15.55 5.53 -8.25
N MET A 75 16.15 4.45 -8.74
CA MET A 75 15.44 3.26 -9.18
C MET A 75 14.63 2.63 -8.05
N VAL A 76 15.25 2.44 -6.88
CA VAL A 76 14.56 1.88 -5.69
C VAL A 76 13.42 2.80 -5.25
N LEU A 77 13.64 4.12 -5.24
CA LEU A 77 12.62 5.10 -4.90
C LEU A 77 11.47 5.10 -5.89
N VAL A 78 11.76 5.07 -7.19
CA VAL A 78 10.76 5.00 -8.26
C VAL A 78 9.98 3.69 -8.16
N PHE A 79 10.65 2.55 -8.00
CA PHE A 79 9.97 1.27 -7.83
C PHE A 79 9.06 1.25 -6.60
N ARG A 80 9.54 1.78 -5.48
CA ARG A 80 8.76 1.87 -4.24
C ARG A 80 7.59 2.83 -4.38
N PHE A 81 7.79 3.96 -5.05
CA PHE A 81 6.73 4.92 -5.39
C PHE A 81 5.70 4.32 -6.33
N TRP A 82 6.12 3.65 -7.40
CA TRP A 82 5.24 3.04 -8.40
C TRP A 82 4.45 1.88 -7.80
N SER A 83 5.12 1.04 -7.00
CA SER A 83 4.47 0.00 -6.22
C SER A 83 3.46 0.61 -5.25
N TRP A 84 3.78 1.71 -4.58
CA TRP A 84 2.85 2.34 -3.64
C TRP A 84 1.68 3.05 -4.34
N ALA A 85 1.91 3.72 -5.47
CA ALA A 85 0.95 4.57 -6.18
C ALA A 85 0.05 3.81 -7.15
N PHE A 86 0.55 2.77 -7.83
CA PHE A 86 -0.18 2.06 -8.90
C PHE A 86 -0.69 0.66 -8.52
N LEU A 87 -0.15 0.03 -7.47
CA LEU A 87 -0.73 -1.21 -6.92
C LEU A 87 -2.08 -1.05 -6.17
N PRO A 88 -2.53 0.13 -5.67
CA PRO A 88 -3.81 0.26 -4.98
C PRO A 88 -5.05 0.12 -5.87
N GLY A 89 -4.96 0.34 -7.19
CA GLY A 89 -6.13 0.54 -8.05
C GLY A 89 -7.18 -0.59 -8.01
N PRO A 90 -6.83 -1.85 -8.29
CA PRO A 90 -7.77 -2.97 -8.25
C PRO A 90 -8.30 -3.23 -6.84
N ALA A 91 -7.42 -3.15 -5.83
CA ALA A 91 -7.79 -3.31 -4.42
C ALA A 91 -8.77 -2.23 -3.98
N SER A 92 -8.60 -0.99 -4.46
CA SER A 92 -9.50 0.11 -4.13
C SER A 92 -10.83 0.01 -4.83
N LEU A 93 -10.85 -0.39 -6.10
CA LEU A 93 -12.10 -0.63 -6.83
C LEU A 93 -12.89 -1.76 -6.18
N PHE A 94 -12.25 -2.90 -5.91
CA PHE A 94 -12.88 -4.02 -5.23
C PHE A 94 -13.45 -3.61 -3.86
N THR A 95 -12.62 -2.99 -3.01
CA THR A 95 -13.04 -2.58 -1.66
C THR A 95 -14.19 -1.56 -1.72
N THR A 96 -14.13 -0.60 -2.64
CA THR A 96 -15.21 0.40 -2.80
C THR A 96 -16.50 -0.25 -3.27
N SER A 97 -16.43 -1.17 -4.24
CA SER A 97 -17.61 -1.91 -4.73
C SER A 97 -18.24 -2.76 -3.63
N VAL A 98 -17.43 -3.46 -2.83
CA VAL A 98 -17.90 -4.26 -1.70
C VAL A 98 -18.55 -3.35 -0.64
N LEU A 99 -17.90 -2.25 -0.26
CA LEU A 99 -18.46 -1.30 0.71
C LEU A 99 -19.78 -0.70 0.24
N ARG A 100 -19.89 -0.32 -1.05
CA ARG A 100 -21.16 0.15 -1.65
C ARG A 100 -22.23 -0.94 -1.67
N GLY A 101 -21.85 -2.18 -1.96
CA GLY A 101 -22.77 -3.32 -1.95
C GLY A 101 -23.35 -3.59 -0.56
N ILE A 102 -22.54 -3.47 0.49
CA ILE A 102 -22.95 -3.72 1.89
C ILE A 102 -23.82 -2.59 2.44
N LEU A 103 -23.38 -1.35 2.26
CA LEU A 103 -23.92 -0.20 2.97
C LEU A 103 -25.00 0.55 2.19
N GLY A 104 -25.14 0.26 0.89
CA GLY A 104 -26.13 0.88 0.02
C GLY A 104 -25.69 2.22 -0.57
N PRO A 105 -26.57 2.86 -1.36
CA PRO A 105 -26.23 4.01 -2.19
C PRO A 105 -26.12 5.35 -1.44
N ASN A 106 -26.68 5.46 -0.24
CA ASN A 106 -26.75 6.72 0.51
C ASN A 106 -25.45 7.04 1.28
N VAL A 107 -24.57 6.04 1.44
CA VAL A 107 -23.33 6.16 2.21
C VAL A 107 -22.24 6.84 1.39
N ILE A 108 -21.59 7.85 1.99
CA ILE A 108 -20.50 8.58 1.34
C ILE A 108 -19.20 7.82 1.61
N ILE A 109 -18.55 7.34 0.55
CA ILE A 109 -17.24 6.67 0.62
C ILE A 109 -16.20 7.60 0.00
N LYS A 110 -15.33 8.17 0.83
CA LYS A 110 -14.18 8.97 0.38
C LYS A 110 -12.94 8.10 0.35
N GLN A 111 -12.36 7.94 -0.83
CA GLN A 111 -11.07 7.30 -0.99
C GLN A 111 -9.95 8.33 -0.80
N PHE A 112 -9.00 8.04 0.08
CA PHE A 112 -7.78 8.82 0.25
C PHE A 112 -6.60 8.17 -0.47
N ILE A 113 -5.53 8.94 -0.70
CA ILE A 113 -4.29 8.46 -1.31
C ILE A 113 -3.82 7.19 -0.59
N GLY A 114 -3.64 6.12 -1.37
CA GLY A 114 -3.34 4.77 -0.88
C GLY A 114 -4.58 3.88 -0.80
N LYS A 115 -4.61 3.01 0.22
CA LYS A 115 -5.62 1.97 0.42
C LYS A 115 -6.53 2.30 1.61
N ARG A 116 -6.89 3.58 1.77
CA ARG A 116 -7.66 4.09 2.91
C ARG A 116 -9.00 4.63 2.43
N PHE A 117 -10.07 4.22 3.09
CA PHE A 117 -11.43 4.62 2.79
C PHE A 117 -12.06 5.18 4.05
N GLU A 118 -12.60 6.38 3.97
CA GLU A 118 -13.48 6.92 4.99
C GLU A 118 -14.92 6.71 4.54
N VAL A 119 -15.70 6.14 5.43
CA VAL A 119 -17.10 5.78 5.20
C VAL A 119 -17.94 6.60 6.15
N THR A 120 -18.79 7.47 5.61
CA THR A 120 -19.77 8.24 6.36
C THR A 120 -21.14 7.61 6.16
N LEU A 121 -21.68 7.03 7.22
CA LEU A 121 -23.03 6.46 7.26
C LEU A 121 -24.09 7.55 7.18
N ASP A 122 -25.31 7.17 6.81
CA ASP A 122 -26.49 8.05 6.74
C ASP A 122 -26.78 8.75 8.08
N THR A 123 -26.40 8.12 9.19
CA THR A 123 -26.49 8.68 10.55
C THR A 123 -25.46 9.78 10.86
N GLY A 124 -24.60 10.13 9.90
CA GLY A 124 -23.48 11.06 10.07
C GLY A 124 -22.26 10.46 10.76
N GLN A 125 -22.33 9.20 11.17
CA GLN A 125 -21.22 8.50 11.83
C GLN A 125 -20.16 8.06 10.83
N ILE A 126 -18.90 8.16 11.24
CA ILE A 126 -17.76 7.90 10.36
C ILE A 126 -16.96 6.72 10.86
N PHE A 127 -16.51 5.87 9.95
CA PHE A 127 -15.45 4.89 10.21
C PHE A 127 -14.49 4.79 9.03
N ASN A 128 -13.25 4.40 9.34
CA ASN A 128 -12.17 4.26 8.39
C ASN A 128 -11.87 2.79 8.13
N VAL A 129 -11.66 2.45 6.86
CA VAL A 129 -11.23 1.14 6.38
C VAL A 129 -9.85 1.29 5.77
N ASN A 130 -8.84 0.68 6.38
CA ASN A 130 -7.49 0.63 5.82
C ASN A 130 -7.23 -0.78 5.27
N CYS A 131 -7.06 -0.90 3.96
CA CYS A 131 -6.69 -2.14 3.31
C CYS A 131 -5.16 -2.29 3.26
N HIS A 132 -4.68 -3.45 3.67
CA HIS A 132 -3.29 -3.86 3.63
C HIS A 132 -3.18 -5.10 2.74
N ILE A 133 -2.24 -5.08 1.79
CA ILE A 133 -1.99 -6.22 0.91
C ILE A 133 -0.93 -7.07 1.60
N GLN A 134 -1.26 -8.32 1.89
CA GLN A 134 -0.31 -9.26 2.47
C GLN A 134 0.60 -9.84 1.39
N GLU A 135 1.81 -10.23 1.78
CA GLU A 135 2.79 -10.86 0.89
C GLU A 135 2.42 -12.31 0.57
N LYS A 136 3.04 -12.87 -0.48
CA LYS A 136 2.81 -14.25 -0.91
C LYS A 136 3.08 -15.24 0.23
N GLY A 137 2.10 -16.08 0.55
CA GLY A 137 2.24 -17.20 1.49
C GLY A 137 1.06 -17.34 2.46
N THR A 138 0.26 -16.29 2.60
CA THR A 138 -1.03 -16.32 3.30
C THR A 138 -2.18 -16.58 2.32
N ASP A 139 -3.19 -17.33 2.75
CA ASP A 139 -4.40 -17.55 1.95
C ASP A 139 -5.14 -16.22 1.69
N ASP A 140 -5.03 -15.28 2.63
CA ASP A 140 -5.56 -13.92 2.52
C ASP A 140 -4.58 -12.96 1.85
N TRP A 141 -4.96 -12.42 0.69
CA TRP A 141 -4.21 -11.38 -0.03
C TRP A 141 -4.52 -9.96 0.48
N PHE A 142 -5.71 -9.75 1.06
CA PHE A 142 -6.15 -8.48 1.61
C PHE A 142 -6.53 -8.64 3.07
N SER A 143 -5.95 -7.79 3.91
CA SER A 143 -6.38 -7.60 5.28
C SER A 143 -6.89 -6.19 5.47
N TYR A 144 -7.99 -6.05 6.18
CA TYR A 144 -8.65 -4.77 6.40
C TYR A 144 -8.59 -4.41 7.87
N ARG A 145 -8.38 -3.14 8.14
CA ARG A 145 -8.48 -2.59 9.48
C ARG A 145 -9.61 -1.58 9.51
N LEU A 146 -10.69 -1.94 10.22
CA LEU A 146 -11.82 -1.08 10.50
C LEU A 146 -11.54 -0.27 11.77
N VAL A 147 -11.72 1.04 11.73
CA VAL A 147 -11.54 1.94 12.87
C VAL A 147 -12.67 2.96 12.89
N SER A 148 -13.50 2.96 13.92
CA SER A 148 -14.53 3.98 14.06
C SER A 148 -13.97 5.36 14.38
N SER A 149 -14.77 6.39 14.14
CA SER A 149 -14.62 7.69 14.80
C SER A 149 -14.72 7.55 16.33
N LYS A 150 -14.27 8.59 17.06
CA LYS A 150 -14.39 8.60 18.53
C LYS A 150 -15.86 8.69 18.89
N LEU A 151 -16.29 7.82 19.80
CA LEU A 151 -17.65 7.77 20.30
C LEU A 151 -17.68 8.30 21.74
N GLN A 152 -18.73 9.02 22.10
CA GLN A 152 -18.93 9.54 23.45
C GLN A 152 -20.12 8.82 24.07
N ASN A 153 -19.90 7.61 24.61
CA ASN A 153 -20.95 6.85 25.28
C ASN A 153 -20.34 5.98 26.40
N GLY A 154 -21.08 5.76 27.49
CA GLY A 154 -20.61 5.03 28.68
C GLY A 154 -20.47 3.52 28.47
N ASP A 155 -21.27 2.94 27.56
CA ASP A 155 -21.36 1.48 27.36
C ASP A 155 -20.60 0.94 26.14
N LEU A 156 -19.68 1.72 25.56
CA LEU A 156 -18.98 1.36 24.32
C LEU A 156 -18.24 0.03 24.41
N LYS A 157 -17.65 -0.29 25.57
CA LYS A 157 -16.93 -1.56 25.77
C LYS A 157 -17.87 -2.77 25.64
N ASN A 158 -19.09 -2.67 26.18
CA ASN A 158 -20.09 -3.73 26.10
C ASN A 158 -20.59 -3.91 24.66
N VAL A 159 -20.83 -2.80 23.96
CA VAL A 159 -21.23 -2.83 22.54
C VAL A 159 -20.15 -3.44 21.68
N ALA A 160 -18.88 -3.06 21.89
CA ALA A 160 -17.74 -3.61 21.15
C ALA A 160 -17.62 -5.13 21.32
N LEU A 161 -17.67 -5.63 22.56
CA LEU A 161 -17.55 -7.06 22.85
C LEU A 161 -18.69 -7.88 22.22
N ARG A 162 -19.93 -7.38 22.26
CA ARG A 162 -21.09 -8.06 21.66
C ARG A 162 -20.99 -8.21 20.14
N HIS A 163 -20.31 -7.28 19.48
CA HIS A 163 -20.13 -7.29 18.02
C HIS A 163 -18.74 -7.83 17.61
N GLY A 164 -17.95 -8.32 18.58
CA GLY A 164 -16.63 -8.91 18.35
C GLY A 164 -15.57 -7.89 17.92
N PHE A 165 -15.65 -6.66 18.42
CA PHE A 165 -14.68 -5.61 18.17
C PHE A 165 -13.77 -5.36 19.38
N SER A 166 -12.53 -4.97 19.09
CA SER A 166 -11.65 -4.41 20.12
C SER A 166 -12.06 -2.96 20.40
N PHE A 167 -11.94 -2.55 21.66
CA PHE A 167 -12.20 -1.18 22.08
C PHE A 167 -10.91 -0.53 22.58
N LYS A 168 -10.53 0.59 21.96
CA LYS A 168 -9.34 1.37 22.36
C LYS A 168 -9.53 2.85 22.04
N ASN A 169 -9.22 3.73 22.99
CA ASN A 169 -9.30 5.18 22.85
C ASN A 169 -10.68 5.66 22.36
N ASP A 170 -11.76 5.11 22.92
CA ASP A 170 -13.14 5.43 22.58
C ASP A 170 -13.52 5.13 21.12
N ARG A 171 -12.86 4.12 20.53
CA ARG A 171 -13.09 3.68 19.15
C ARG A 171 -13.23 2.16 19.09
N PHE A 172 -14.06 1.71 18.17
CA PHE A 172 -14.14 0.32 17.75
C PHE A 172 -13.05 0.03 16.72
N ILE A 173 -12.31 -1.06 16.93
CA ILE A 173 -11.21 -1.48 16.07
C ILE A 173 -11.38 -2.96 15.74
N ALA A 174 -11.28 -3.27 14.44
CA ALA A 174 -11.29 -4.64 13.94
C ALA A 174 -10.17 -4.81 12.92
N SER A 175 -9.49 -5.96 12.96
CA SER A 175 -8.61 -6.43 11.88
C SER A 175 -9.26 -7.68 11.31
N ILE A 176 -9.55 -7.67 10.02
CA ILE A 176 -10.44 -8.64 9.37
C ILE A 176 -9.83 -9.06 8.03
N SER A 177 -10.07 -10.31 7.61
CA SER A 177 -9.67 -10.77 6.29
C SER A 177 -10.68 -10.32 5.21
N ASN A 178 -10.41 -10.68 3.97
CA ASN A 178 -11.31 -10.41 2.86
C ASN A 178 -12.67 -11.12 3.01
N ASP A 179 -12.66 -12.39 3.44
CA ASP A 179 -13.88 -13.17 3.66
C ASP A 179 -14.74 -12.59 4.78
N GLU A 180 -14.10 -11.90 5.72
CA GLU A 180 -14.78 -11.27 6.83
C GLU A 180 -15.27 -9.84 6.56
N LEU A 181 -14.82 -9.23 5.46
CA LEU A 181 -15.10 -7.82 5.14
C LEU A 181 -16.59 -7.53 5.13
N HIS A 182 -17.39 -8.42 4.54
CA HIS A 182 -18.83 -8.24 4.40
C HIS A 182 -19.53 -8.17 5.75
N HIS A 183 -19.39 -9.22 6.57
CA HIS A 183 -20.11 -9.32 7.83
C HIS A 183 -19.59 -8.33 8.88
N ARG A 184 -18.29 -8.11 8.98
CA ARG A 184 -17.70 -7.21 9.98
C ARG A 184 -17.99 -5.75 9.71
N THR A 185 -18.07 -5.34 8.44
CA THR A 185 -18.47 -3.97 8.10
C THR A 185 -19.92 -3.70 8.49
N LEU A 186 -20.82 -4.66 8.25
CA LEU A 186 -22.22 -4.54 8.66
C LEU A 186 -22.37 -4.50 10.19
N LEU A 187 -21.64 -5.35 10.91
CA LEU A 187 -21.61 -5.33 12.38
C LEU A 187 -21.04 -4.00 12.91
N MET A 188 -20.04 -3.42 12.25
CA MET A 188 -19.48 -2.13 12.62
C MET A 188 -20.51 -1.01 12.45
N ALA A 189 -21.23 -0.99 11.32
CA ALA A 189 -22.29 -0.02 11.09
C ALA A 189 -23.38 -0.12 12.17
N LYS A 190 -23.84 -1.34 12.48
CA LYS A 190 -24.83 -1.57 13.56
C LYS A 190 -24.31 -1.13 14.94
N ALA A 191 -23.08 -1.50 15.28
CA ALA A 191 -22.46 -1.12 16.55
C ALA A 191 -22.37 0.41 16.68
N LEU A 192 -22.08 1.12 15.59
CA LEU A 192 -22.04 2.58 15.56
C LEU A 192 -23.43 3.19 15.74
N MET A 193 -24.46 2.67 15.05
CA MET A 193 -25.83 3.16 15.22
C MET A 193 -26.28 3.06 16.69
N ILE A 194 -26.07 1.90 17.33
CA ILE A 194 -26.36 1.67 18.75
C ILE A 194 -25.55 2.64 19.63
N ALA A 195 -24.26 2.78 19.37
CA ALA A 195 -23.38 3.62 20.17
C ALA A 195 -23.71 5.11 20.07
N GLY A 196 -24.25 5.57 18.94
CA GLY A 196 -24.69 6.96 18.76
C GLY A 196 -26.15 7.22 19.09
N GLY A 197 -26.86 6.25 19.68
CA GLY A 197 -28.25 6.43 20.12
C GLY A 197 -29.28 6.45 19.00
N TYR A 198 -28.91 6.01 17.79
CA TYR A 198 -29.85 5.80 16.69
C TYR A 198 -30.32 4.34 16.75
N VAL A 199 -31.49 4.11 17.36
CA VAL A 199 -32.23 2.84 17.32
C VAL A 199 -33.47 3.03 16.45
#